data_AF-A0A7J9MUY7-F1
#
_entry.id   AF-A0A7J9MUY7-F1
#
_cell.length_a   1.000
_cell.length_b   1.000
_cell.length_c   1.000
_cell.angle_alpha   90.00
_cell.angle_beta   90.00
_cell.angle_gamma   90.00
#
_symmetry.space_group_name_H-M   'P 1'
#
loop_
_entity.id
_entity.type
_entity.pdbx_description
1 polymer ?
#
loop_
_entity_poly.entity_id
_entity_poly.type
_entity_poly.pdbx_seq_one_letter_code
_entity_poly.pdbx_strand_id
1 'polypeptide(L)'
;KTLLTLRLFNLPSLVLTIPTHCCLPKLKVLHLNFLKFSDDESIRRLLSGCNSLEELLVQSCELSNLNKLNVCHRTLKRLTISGGDLAPSCELEINTPNLVCFDFGYIYCEETRLSLRNLNSLSEARICIGFIVNRSSNYCNDTASVFDLMRALSCVQSFHLTGICSELKPLLLNWKYELRNEIAYLHIIAVLN
;
A
#
# COMPACT_ATOMS: atom_id res chain seq x y z
N LYS A 1 -11.31 6.56 30.06
CA LYS A 1 -10.10 6.01 29.39
C LYS A 1 -10.29 6.20 27.90
N THR A 2 -9.32 6.80 27.20
CA THR A 2 -9.38 6.99 25.74
C THR A 2 -8.51 5.93 25.08
N LEU A 3 -9.05 5.19 24.10
CA LEU A 3 -8.26 4.27 23.29
C LEU A 3 -7.48 5.07 22.23
N LEU A 4 -6.16 5.12 22.33
CA LEU A 4 -5.28 5.81 21.38
C LEU A 4 -4.64 4.87 20.37
N THR A 5 -4.48 3.60 20.74
CA THR A 5 -3.83 2.57 19.94
C THR A 5 -4.70 1.33 19.95
N LEU A 6 -4.95 0.78 18.78
CA LEU A 6 -5.65 -0.49 18.58
C LEU A 6 -4.76 -1.34 17.67
N ARG A 7 -4.39 -2.52 18.17
CA ARG A 7 -3.65 -3.51 17.40
C ARG A 7 -4.48 -4.77 17.37
N LEU A 8 -4.90 -5.16 16.18
CA LEU A 8 -5.63 -6.38 15.92
C LEU A 8 -4.66 -7.33 15.21
N PHE A 9 -4.36 -8.43 15.88
CA PHE A 9 -3.58 -9.53 15.34
C PHE A 9 -4.42 -10.79 15.46
N ASN A 10 -4.55 -11.57 14.40
CA ASN A 10 -5.32 -12.81 14.47
C ASN A 10 -4.75 -13.93 13.59
N LEU A 11 -5.38 -15.10 13.64
CA LEU A 11 -5.16 -16.16 12.68
C LEU A 11 -5.89 -15.83 11.37
N PRO A 12 -5.34 -16.22 10.20
CA PRO A 12 -5.89 -15.89 8.88
C PRO A 12 -7.37 -16.28 8.69
N SER A 13 -7.86 -17.25 9.48
CA SER A 13 -9.22 -17.76 9.38
C SER A 13 -10.29 -16.90 10.06
N LEU A 14 -9.93 -15.86 10.83
CA LEU A 14 -10.92 -15.01 11.48
C LEU A 14 -11.30 -13.82 10.58
N VAL A 15 -12.58 -13.80 10.20
CA VAL A 15 -13.18 -12.67 9.50
C VAL A 15 -13.50 -11.57 10.52
N LEU A 16 -12.94 -10.38 10.30
CA LEU A 16 -13.22 -9.23 11.16
C LEU A 16 -14.58 -8.63 10.81
N THR A 17 -15.59 -8.90 11.66
CA THR A 17 -16.88 -8.22 11.56
C THR A 17 -16.85 -6.90 12.31
N ILE A 18 -16.93 -5.79 11.58
CA ILE A 18 -16.97 -4.44 12.16
C ILE A 18 -18.41 -4.06 12.50
N PRO A 19 -18.73 -3.72 13.76
CA PRO A 19 -20.06 -3.23 14.13
C PRO A 19 -20.43 -1.97 13.33
N THR A 20 -21.72 -1.81 13.02
CA THR A 20 -22.26 -0.67 12.24
C THR A 20 -21.95 0.70 12.87
N HIS A 21 -21.74 0.75 14.19
CA HIS A 21 -21.47 1.98 14.94
C HIS A 21 -20.10 1.96 15.64
N CYS A 22 -19.07 1.43 14.98
CA CYS A 22 -17.70 1.52 15.50
C CYS A 22 -17.18 2.96 15.37
N CYS A 23 -16.99 3.66 16.49
CA CYS A 23 -16.42 5.01 16.50
C CYS A 23 -15.27 5.07 17.50
N LEU A 24 -14.06 5.27 16.99
CA LEU A 24 -12.82 5.40 17.75
C LEU A 24 -12.19 6.76 17.43
N PRO A 25 -12.87 7.88 17.76
CA PRO A 25 -12.57 9.19 17.19
C PRO A 25 -11.21 9.75 17.64
N LYS A 26 -10.69 9.26 18.77
CA LYS A 26 -9.39 9.65 19.34
C LYS A 26 -8.27 8.64 19.05
N LEU A 27 -8.56 7.58 18.28
CA LEU A 27 -7.57 6.59 17.91
C LEU A 27 -6.54 7.23 16.98
N LYS A 28 -5.26 7.06 17.32
CA LYS A 28 -4.12 7.58 16.56
C LYS A 28 -3.38 6.48 15.80
N VAL A 29 -3.38 5.26 16.34
CA VAL A 29 -2.64 4.13 15.77
C VAL A 29 -3.58 2.95 15.59
N LEU A 30 -3.70 2.47 14.36
CA LEU A 30 -4.45 1.27 14.00
C LEU A 30 -3.52 0.29 13.28
N HIS A 31 -3.26 -0.85 13.92
CA HIS A 31 -2.50 -1.94 13.31
C HIS A 31 -3.41 -3.14 13.09
N LEU A 32 -3.41 -3.65 11.87
CA LEU A 32 -4.21 -4.76 11.38
C LEU A 32 -3.24 -5.79 10.83
N ASN A 33 -3.17 -6.96 11.47
CA ASN A 33 -2.19 -7.97 11.11
C ASN A 33 -2.83 -9.36 11.05
N PHE A 34 -2.61 -10.09 9.95
CA PHE A 34 -3.17 -11.43 9.72
C PHE A 34 -4.71 -11.50 9.87
N LEU A 35 -5.40 -10.55 9.23
CA LEU A 35 -6.87 -10.45 9.28
C LEU A 35 -7.48 -10.69 7.90
N LYS A 36 -8.72 -11.19 7.87
CA LYS A 36 -9.55 -11.26 6.67
C LYS A 36 -10.71 -10.28 6.76
N PHE A 37 -10.93 -9.49 5.71
CA PHE A 37 -12.11 -8.63 5.58
C PHE A 37 -13.20 -9.35 4.80
N SER A 38 -14.46 -9.18 5.23
CA SER A 38 -15.61 -9.76 4.56
C SER A 38 -16.00 -9.01 3.28
N ASP A 39 -15.88 -7.69 3.29
CA ASP A 39 -16.27 -6.80 2.19
C ASP A 39 -15.57 -5.43 2.30
N ASP A 40 -15.67 -4.64 1.23
CA ASP A 40 -15.19 -3.25 1.15
C ASP A 40 -15.75 -2.37 2.28
N GLU A 41 -17.00 -2.62 2.66
CA GLU A 41 -17.70 -1.78 3.62
C GLU A 41 -17.19 -2.00 5.05
N SER A 42 -16.68 -3.18 5.39
CA SER A 42 -16.13 -3.48 6.72
C SER A 42 -14.87 -2.66 6.99
N ILE A 43 -13.89 -2.69 6.09
CA ILE A 43 -12.68 -1.87 6.24
C ILE A 43 -13.01 -0.37 6.16
N ARG A 44 -13.94 0.02 5.28
CA ARG A 44 -14.39 1.41 5.17
C ARG A 44 -15.01 1.92 6.48
N ARG A 45 -15.91 1.16 7.10
CA ARG A 45 -16.50 1.51 8.41
C ARG A 45 -15.43 1.68 9.48
N LEU A 46 -14.50 0.72 9.59
CA LEU A 46 -13.40 0.78 10.56
C LEU A 46 -12.56 2.06 10.40
N LEU A 47 -12.13 2.35 9.17
CA LEU A 47 -11.33 3.53 8.88
C LEU A 47 -12.12 4.83 9.11
N SER A 48 -13.39 4.88 8.69
CA SER A 48 -14.26 6.05 8.89
C SER A 48 -14.54 6.38 10.36
N GLY A 49 -14.50 5.37 11.25
CA GLY A 49 -14.66 5.57 12.69
C GLY A 49 -13.42 6.18 13.38
N CYS A 50 -12.28 6.26 12.69
CA CYS A 50 -10.98 6.66 13.25
C CYS A 50 -10.55 8.05 12.76
N ASN A 51 -11.22 9.12 13.22
CA ASN A 51 -11.01 10.48 12.72
C ASN A 51 -9.61 11.07 13.02
N SER A 52 -8.98 10.66 14.12
CA SER A 52 -7.66 11.17 14.55
C SER A 52 -6.49 10.27 14.14
N LEU A 53 -6.70 9.38 13.16
CA LEU A 53 -5.73 8.35 12.80
C LEU A 53 -4.45 8.95 12.21
N GLU A 54 -3.32 8.76 12.89
CA GLU A 54 -2.00 9.24 12.48
C GLU A 54 -1.16 8.12 11.85
N GLU A 55 -1.44 6.85 12.17
CA GLU A 55 -0.70 5.69 11.70
C GLU A 55 -1.63 4.50 11.40
N LEU A 56 -1.51 3.96 10.20
CA LEU A 56 -2.23 2.77 9.74
C LEU A 56 -1.24 1.71 9.25
N LEU A 57 -1.34 0.51 9.81
CA LEU A 57 -0.61 -0.66 9.34
C LEU A 57 -1.61 -1.75 8.95
N VAL A 58 -1.53 -2.22 7.71
CA VAL A 58 -2.27 -3.36 7.17
C VAL A 58 -1.25 -4.38 6.70
N GLN A 59 -1.02 -5.41 7.51
CA GLN A 59 0.05 -6.37 7.29
C GLN A 59 -0.49 -7.80 7.18
N SER A 60 -0.06 -8.55 6.16
CA SER A 60 -0.41 -9.96 5.99
C SER A 60 -1.93 -10.21 6.03
N CYS A 61 -2.72 -9.23 5.60
CA CYS A 61 -4.18 -9.32 5.60
C CYS A 61 -4.66 -9.95 4.28
N GLU A 62 -5.70 -10.78 4.34
CA GLU A 62 -6.35 -11.29 3.14
C GLU A 62 -7.35 -10.24 2.64
N LEU A 63 -6.98 -9.56 1.55
CA LEU A 63 -7.76 -8.51 0.89
C LEU A 63 -8.38 -8.99 -0.43
N SER A 64 -8.35 -10.31 -0.68
CA SER A 64 -8.90 -10.97 -1.88
C SER A 64 -10.41 -10.77 -2.06
N ASN A 65 -11.14 -10.45 -0.99
CA ASN A 65 -12.57 -10.15 -1.03
C ASN A 65 -12.88 -8.68 -1.35
N LEU A 66 -11.85 -7.83 -1.46
CA LEU A 66 -12.04 -6.40 -1.68
C LEU A 66 -12.02 -6.09 -3.18
N ASN A 67 -13.01 -5.31 -3.63
CA ASN A 67 -12.94 -4.68 -4.95
C ASN A 67 -12.17 -3.37 -4.88
N LYS A 68 -12.27 -2.66 -3.74
CA LYS A 68 -11.60 -1.38 -3.56
C LYS A 68 -11.19 -1.14 -2.12
N LEU A 69 -9.92 -0.81 -1.92
CA LEU A 69 -9.39 -0.27 -0.67
C LEU A 69 -9.14 1.22 -0.81
N ASN A 70 -9.87 2.02 -0.02
CA ASN A 70 -9.74 3.47 -0.01
C ASN A 70 -9.18 3.99 1.32
N VAL A 71 -8.03 4.65 1.27
CA VAL A 71 -7.38 5.30 2.42
C VAL A 71 -7.42 6.81 2.23
N CYS A 72 -8.37 7.47 2.89
CA CYS A 72 -8.66 8.90 2.79
C CYS A 72 -8.63 9.60 4.17
N HIS A 73 -7.45 9.75 4.75
CA HIS A 73 -7.29 10.36 6.08
C HIS A 73 -6.33 11.53 6.06
N ARG A 74 -6.85 12.74 6.32
CA ARG A 74 -6.01 13.97 6.41
C ARG A 74 -5.07 13.96 7.60
N THR A 75 -5.35 13.20 8.64
CA THR A 75 -4.52 13.11 9.85
C THR A 75 -3.39 12.09 9.72
N LEU A 76 -3.45 11.23 8.70
CA LEU A 76 -2.53 10.11 8.52
C LEU A 76 -1.15 10.60 8.11
N LYS A 77 -0.13 10.17 8.85
CA LYS A 77 1.28 10.49 8.63
C LYS A 77 2.10 9.28 8.21
N ARG A 78 1.67 8.09 8.60
CA ARG A 78 2.35 6.82 8.26
C ARG A 78 1.35 5.79 7.78
N LEU A 79 1.64 5.22 6.62
CA LEU A 79 0.84 4.15 6.01
C LEU A 79 1.76 3.00 5.65
N THR A 80 1.43 1.81 6.15
CA THR A 80 2.06 0.55 5.76
C THR A 80 0.99 -0.39 5.24
N ILE A 81 1.14 -0.86 4.01
CA ILE A 81 0.32 -1.92 3.42
C ILE A 81 1.28 -2.98 2.87
N SER A 82 1.37 -4.14 3.52
CA SER A 82 2.39 -5.13 3.15
C SER A 82 2.04 -6.56 3.49
N GLY A 83 2.32 -7.49 2.59
CA GLY A 83 2.04 -8.91 2.78
C GLY A 83 0.54 -9.23 2.77
N GLY A 84 0.23 -10.43 2.28
CA GLY A 84 -1.14 -10.90 2.07
C GLY A 84 -1.46 -11.09 0.59
N ASP A 85 -2.73 -11.35 0.28
CA ASP A 85 -3.25 -11.51 -1.08
C ASP A 85 -4.21 -10.36 -1.42
N LEU A 86 -4.03 -9.74 -2.58
CA LEU A 86 -4.92 -8.73 -3.16
C LEU A 86 -5.65 -9.42 -4.30
N ALA A 87 -6.95 -9.16 -4.44
CA ALA A 87 -7.64 -9.59 -5.65
C ALA A 87 -6.94 -8.94 -6.86
N PRO A 88 -6.72 -9.67 -7.96
CA PRO A 88 -6.14 -9.10 -9.17
C PRO A 88 -6.80 -7.79 -9.58
N SER A 89 -8.14 -7.72 -9.52
CA SER A 89 -8.94 -6.55 -9.87
C SER A 89 -9.13 -5.52 -8.74
N CYS A 90 -8.44 -5.63 -7.60
CA CYS A 90 -8.62 -4.69 -6.49
C CYS A 90 -8.03 -3.32 -6.84
N GLU A 91 -8.83 -2.26 -6.65
CA GLU A 91 -8.37 -0.88 -6.77
C GLU A 91 -7.87 -0.37 -5.41
N LEU A 92 -6.64 0.13 -5.34
CA LEU A 92 -6.08 0.78 -4.16
C LEU A 92 -6.00 2.29 -4.39
N GLU A 93 -6.79 3.05 -3.64
CA GLU A 93 -6.78 4.52 -3.69
C GLU A 93 -6.23 5.08 -2.37
N ILE A 94 -5.16 5.86 -2.47
CA ILE A 94 -4.52 6.54 -1.33
C ILE A 94 -4.58 8.05 -1.58
N ASN A 95 -5.31 8.75 -0.72
CA ASN A 95 -5.51 10.20 -0.82
C ASN A 95 -5.32 10.85 0.57
N THR A 96 -4.07 11.18 0.89
CA THR A 96 -3.66 11.56 2.24
C THR A 96 -2.62 12.70 2.21
N PRO A 97 -3.04 13.98 2.29
CA PRO A 97 -2.17 15.16 2.09
C PRO A 97 -1.03 15.29 3.09
N ASN A 98 -1.17 14.73 4.28
CA ASN A 98 -0.19 14.82 5.37
C ASN A 98 0.61 13.52 5.56
N LEU A 99 0.55 12.60 4.59
CA LEU A 99 1.33 11.37 4.64
C LEU A 99 2.81 11.71 4.49
N VAL A 100 3.64 11.20 5.41
CA VAL A 100 5.09 11.46 5.48
C VAL A 100 5.89 10.22 5.09
N CYS A 101 5.45 9.04 5.58
CA CYS A 101 6.05 7.76 5.24
C CYS A 101 5.02 6.83 4.61
N PHE A 102 5.39 6.22 3.48
CA PHE A 102 4.57 5.23 2.79
C PHE A 102 5.36 3.95 2.54
N ASP A 103 4.91 2.86 3.13
CA ASP A 103 5.44 1.53 2.91
C ASP A 103 4.42 0.68 2.18
N PHE A 104 4.80 0.20 1.00
CA PHE A 104 3.96 -0.67 0.19
C PHE A 104 4.73 -1.92 -0.19
N GLY A 105 4.26 -3.09 0.20
CA GLY A 105 4.95 -4.35 -0.06
C GLY A 105 3.97 -5.45 -0.38
N TYR A 106 3.48 -5.48 -1.60
CA TYR A 106 2.51 -6.47 -2.04
C TYR A 106 2.99 -7.21 -3.27
N ILE A 107 2.50 -8.43 -3.46
CA ILE A 107 2.71 -9.13 -4.71
C ILE A 107 1.85 -8.45 -5.77
N TYR A 108 2.51 -7.92 -6.80
CA TYR A 108 1.89 -7.23 -7.91
C TYR A 108 1.20 -8.23 -8.83
N CYS A 109 -0.09 -8.05 -9.06
CA CYS A 109 -0.87 -8.73 -10.10
C CYS A 109 -1.14 -7.73 -11.23
N GLU A 110 -1.16 -8.21 -12.48
CA GLU A 110 -1.27 -7.37 -13.70
C GLU A 110 -2.45 -6.39 -13.68
N GLU A 111 -3.51 -6.71 -12.95
CA GLU A 111 -4.78 -5.98 -12.93
C GLU A 111 -4.90 -4.99 -11.75
N THR A 112 -3.94 -4.97 -10.83
CA THR A 112 -4.04 -4.15 -9.61
C THR A 112 -3.83 -2.68 -9.96
N ARG A 113 -4.85 -1.86 -9.68
CA ARG A 113 -4.81 -0.42 -9.98
C ARG A 113 -4.47 0.36 -8.73
N LEU A 114 -3.32 1.04 -8.74
CA LEU A 114 -2.88 1.91 -7.66
C LEU A 114 -3.05 3.38 -8.04
N SER A 115 -3.91 4.10 -7.31
CA SER A 115 -4.09 5.55 -7.47
C SER A 115 -3.56 6.28 -6.24
N LEU A 116 -2.45 6.98 -6.43
CA LEU A 116 -1.85 7.84 -5.42
C LEU A 116 -2.22 9.30 -5.69
N ARG A 117 -2.87 9.96 -4.74
CA ARG A 117 -3.38 11.33 -4.88
C ARG A 117 -3.03 12.18 -3.66
N ASN A 118 -2.79 13.48 -3.88
CA ASN A 118 -2.50 14.46 -2.82
C ASN A 118 -1.47 13.93 -1.81
N LEU A 119 -0.24 13.64 -2.25
CA LEU A 119 0.85 13.15 -1.37
C LEU A 119 1.89 14.23 -1.09
N ASN A 120 1.44 15.48 -0.94
CA ASN A 120 2.29 16.68 -0.92
C ASN A 120 3.31 16.70 0.24
N SER A 121 3.06 15.96 1.32
CA SER A 121 3.94 15.88 2.49
C SER A 121 4.86 14.65 2.49
N LEU A 122 4.78 13.81 1.46
CA LEU A 122 5.45 12.52 1.44
C LEU A 122 6.96 12.70 1.28
N SER A 123 7.71 12.34 2.32
CA SER A 123 9.17 12.43 2.33
C SER A 123 9.84 11.09 2.06
N GLU A 124 9.24 9.99 2.54
CA GLU A 124 9.81 8.65 2.42
C GLU A 124 8.79 7.69 1.82
N ALA A 125 9.20 6.99 0.76
CA ALA A 125 8.44 5.88 0.21
C ALA A 125 9.32 4.62 0.07
N ARG A 126 8.83 3.50 0.58
CA ARG A 126 9.46 2.19 0.44
C ARG A 126 8.50 1.25 -0.28
N ILE A 127 8.86 0.87 -1.50
CA ILE A 127 8.06 0.00 -2.35
C ILE A 127 8.79 -1.33 -2.50
N CYS A 128 8.12 -2.42 -2.16
CA CYS A 128 8.56 -3.78 -2.39
C CYS A 128 7.63 -4.44 -3.42
N ILE A 129 8.18 -4.75 -4.59
CA ILE A 129 7.46 -5.38 -5.69
C ILE A 129 7.89 -6.84 -5.79
N GLY A 130 6.99 -7.76 -5.45
CA GLY A 130 7.11 -9.16 -5.81
C GLY A 130 6.21 -9.46 -7.00
N PHE A 131 6.64 -10.28 -7.97
CA PHE A 131 5.77 -10.79 -9.02
C PHE A 131 5.43 -12.25 -8.70
N ILE A 132 4.15 -12.63 -8.72
CA ILE A 132 3.80 -14.05 -8.83
C ILE A 132 4.11 -14.44 -10.27
N VAL A 133 5.10 -15.32 -10.46
CA VAL A 133 5.31 -16.01 -11.73
C VAL A 133 4.12 -16.95 -11.93
N ASN A 134 3.03 -16.45 -12.51
CA ASN A 134 1.91 -17.29 -12.86
C ASN A 134 2.37 -18.17 -14.04
N ARG A 135 2.50 -19.48 -13.84
CA ARG A 135 3.07 -20.42 -14.83
C ARG A 135 2.24 -20.57 -16.12
N SER A 136 1.20 -19.76 -16.33
CA SER A 136 0.20 -19.97 -17.38
C SER A 136 -0.23 -18.72 -18.15
N SER A 137 0.19 -17.50 -17.79
CA SER A 137 -0.02 -16.31 -18.62
C SER A 137 1.32 -15.87 -19.20
N ASN A 138 1.36 -15.74 -20.53
CA ASN A 138 2.48 -15.15 -21.24
C ASN A 138 2.79 -13.79 -20.62
N TYR A 139 4.02 -13.59 -20.14
CA TYR A 139 4.58 -12.34 -19.66
C TYR A 139 3.95 -11.11 -20.34
N CYS A 140 3.04 -10.42 -19.64
CA CYS A 140 2.53 -9.14 -20.10
C CYS A 140 3.42 -8.05 -19.51
N ASN A 141 4.12 -7.33 -20.38
CA ASN A 141 4.98 -6.18 -20.09
C ASN A 141 4.22 -4.95 -19.52
N ASP A 142 3.25 -5.09 -18.62
CA ASP A 142 2.47 -3.95 -18.12
C ASP A 142 3.21 -3.18 -17.02
N THR A 143 4.43 -2.78 -17.40
CA THR A 143 5.30 -1.81 -16.78
C THR A 143 4.62 -0.46 -16.55
N ALA A 144 3.53 -0.15 -17.28
CA ALA A 144 2.87 1.16 -17.24
C ALA A 144 2.36 1.50 -15.84
N SER A 145 1.74 0.54 -15.15
CA SER A 145 1.21 0.77 -13.80
C SER A 145 2.32 0.96 -12.75
N VAL A 146 3.46 0.27 -12.93
CA VAL A 146 4.67 0.51 -12.12
C VAL A 146 5.27 1.88 -12.43
N PHE A 147 5.30 2.31 -13.70
CA PHE A 147 5.73 3.65 -14.08
C PHE A 147 4.80 4.74 -13.54
N ASP A 148 3.50 4.51 -13.51
CA ASP A 148 2.53 5.46 -12.93
C ASP A 148 2.73 5.58 -11.41
N LEU A 149 2.97 4.46 -10.72
CA LEU A 149 3.38 4.45 -9.32
C LEU A 149 4.67 5.24 -9.11
N MET A 150 5.70 4.93 -9.90
CA MET A 150 6.99 5.60 -9.82
C MET A 150 6.90 7.09 -10.14
N ARG A 151 6.05 7.49 -11.09
CA ARG A 151 5.79 8.90 -11.42
C ARG A 151 5.06 9.60 -10.28
N ALA A 152 4.07 8.95 -9.67
CA ALA A 152 3.37 9.50 -8.52
C ALA A 152 4.27 9.68 -7.28
N LEU A 153 5.37 8.92 -7.19
CA LEU A 153 6.35 8.98 -6.11
C LEU A 153 7.65 9.72 -6.49
N SER A 154 7.70 10.35 -7.66
CA SER A 154 8.90 11.03 -8.18
C SER A 154 9.40 12.20 -7.32
N CYS A 155 8.51 12.84 -6.56
CA CYS A 155 8.83 14.03 -5.74
C CYS A 155 9.28 13.72 -4.30
N VAL A 156 9.44 12.45 -3.92
CA VAL A 156 9.80 12.09 -2.54
C VAL A 156 11.30 12.30 -2.29
N GLN A 157 11.67 12.67 -1.06
CA GLN A 157 13.08 12.88 -0.68
C GLN A 157 13.87 11.57 -0.67
N SER A 158 13.23 10.49 -0.20
CA SER A 158 13.83 9.18 -0.04
C SER A 158 12.92 8.13 -0.67
N PHE A 159 13.41 7.47 -1.73
CA PHE A 159 12.71 6.38 -2.39
C PHE A 159 13.53 5.09 -2.33
N HIS A 160 12.94 4.07 -1.74
CA HIS A 160 13.50 2.73 -1.71
C HIS A 160 12.65 1.79 -2.56
N LEU A 161 13.27 1.20 -3.58
CA LEU A 161 12.64 0.16 -4.38
C LEU A 161 13.36 -1.16 -4.15
N THR A 162 12.59 -2.15 -3.74
CA THR A 162 13.05 -3.52 -3.57
C THR A 162 12.17 -4.45 -4.39
N GLY A 163 12.76 -5.50 -4.96
CA GLY A 163 11.97 -6.49 -5.67
C GLY A 163 12.78 -7.68 -6.15
N ILE A 164 12.05 -8.76 -6.41
CA ILE A 164 12.60 -10.05 -6.84
C ILE A 164 12.13 -10.25 -8.28
N CYS A 165 12.83 -9.66 -9.25
CA CYS A 165 12.53 -9.88 -10.66
C CYS A 165 13.70 -9.50 -11.58
N SER A 166 14.01 -10.36 -12.55
CA SER A 166 14.95 -10.07 -13.63
C SER A 166 14.52 -8.87 -14.49
N GLU A 167 13.21 -8.60 -14.56
CA GLU A 167 12.62 -7.53 -15.38
C GLU A 167 12.66 -6.15 -14.72
N LEU A 168 12.99 -6.07 -13.42
CA LEU A 168 13.21 -4.78 -12.76
C LEU A 168 14.42 -4.04 -13.36
N LYS A 169 15.43 -4.75 -13.88
CA LYS A 169 16.62 -4.13 -14.49
C LYS A 169 16.29 -3.18 -15.65
N PRO A 170 15.58 -3.58 -16.72
CA PRO A 170 15.22 -2.68 -17.80
C PRO A 170 14.25 -1.56 -17.35
N LEU A 171 13.30 -1.85 -16.47
CA LEU A 171 12.40 -0.87 -15.85
C LEU A 171 13.16 0.28 -15.17
N LEU A 172 14.17 -0.07 -14.37
CA LEU A 172 15.03 0.87 -13.66
C LEU A 172 15.87 1.73 -14.59
N LEU A 173 16.33 1.18 -15.72
CA LEU A 173 17.12 1.93 -16.71
C LEU A 173 16.29 3.04 -17.35
N ASN A 174 15.07 2.72 -17.77
CA ASN A 174 14.13 3.72 -18.31
C ASN A 174 13.78 4.78 -17.27
N TRP A 175 13.52 4.36 -16.03
CA TRP A 175 13.11 5.27 -14.99
C TRP A 175 14.20 6.28 -14.59
N LYS A 176 15.46 5.85 -14.48
CA LYS A 176 16.62 6.75 -14.29
C LYS A 176 16.78 7.75 -15.44
N TYR A 177 16.45 7.34 -16.65
CA TYR A 177 16.53 8.21 -17.83
C TYR A 177 15.43 9.28 -17.83
N GLU A 178 14.22 8.93 -17.38
CA GLU A 178 13.09 9.86 -17.29
C GLU A 178 13.25 10.87 -16.14
N LEU A 179 13.71 10.44 -14.96
CA LEU A 179 13.80 11.29 -13.77
C LEU A 179 15.13 12.05 -13.63
N ARG A 180 15.65 12.58 -14.74
CA ARG A 180 17.02 13.14 -14.86
C ARG A 180 17.58 14.02 -13.73
N ASN A 181 16.82 14.50 -12.73
CA ASN A 181 17.33 15.23 -11.55
C ASN A 181 16.36 15.35 -10.33
N GLU A 182 15.30 14.53 -10.16
CA GLU A 182 14.23 14.88 -9.18
C GLU A 182 14.23 14.13 -7.84
N ILE A 183 14.90 12.97 -7.70
CA ILE A 183 14.95 12.23 -6.43
C ILE A 183 16.27 12.51 -5.71
N ALA A 184 16.20 13.03 -4.48
CA ALA A 184 17.39 13.37 -3.68
C ALA A 184 18.18 12.12 -3.24
N TYR A 185 17.50 11.00 -2.97
CA TYR A 185 18.14 9.74 -2.63
C TYR A 185 17.33 8.53 -3.11
N LEU A 186 17.88 7.81 -4.09
CA LEU A 186 17.30 6.59 -4.65
C LEU A 186 18.15 5.39 -4.24
N HIS A 187 17.61 4.55 -3.36
CA HIS A 187 18.26 3.29 -2.98
C HIS A 187 17.51 2.11 -3.59
N ILE A 188 18.17 1.38 -4.49
CA ILE A 188 17.59 0.23 -5.17
C ILE A 188 18.33 -1.02 -4.69
N ILE A 189 17.59 -1.95 -4.10
CA ILE A 189 18.10 -3.28 -3.77
C ILE A 189 17.37 -4.27 -4.67
N ALA A 190 18.03 -4.68 -5.76
CA ALA A 190 17.57 -5.79 -6.57
C ALA A 190 18.13 -7.09 -5.98
N VAL A 191 17.26 -7.96 -5.48
CA VAL A 191 17.68 -9.31 -5.08
C VAL A 191 17.56 -10.19 -6.31
N LEU A 192 18.71 -10.46 -6.95
CA LEU A 192 18.83 -11.46 -8.00
C LEU A 192 19.02 -12.81 -7.31
N ASN A 193 18.01 -13.68 -7.39
CA ASN A 193 18.19 -15.12 -7.16
C ASN A 193 18.37 -15.82 -8.50
#